data_AF-A0AAV6Z739-F1
#
_entry.id   AF-A0AAV6Z739-F1
#
_cell.length_a   1.000
_cell.length_b   1.000
_cell.length_c   1.000
_cell.angle_alpha   90.00
_cell.angle_beta   90.00
_cell.angle_gamma   90.00
#
_symmetry.space_group_name_H-M   'P 1'
#
loop_
_entity.id
_entity.type
_entity.pdbx_description
1 polymer ?
#
loop_
_entity_poly.entity_id
_entity_poly.type
_entity_poly.pdbx_seq_one_letter_code
_entity_poly.pdbx_strand_id
1 'polypeptide(L)'
;MNLCRGQYDFLERLPEPLILYILTFLDLEDVAQLSQVSHTFQKICNSNKLWEHIVERSCDRVTPEMRSLADDVGWKQFFFTNKLQLQLQLRRRRKRQEEQDVFLD
;
A
#
# COMPACT_ATOMS: atom_id res chain seq x y z
N MET A 1 -11.66 17.10 -29.86
CA MET A 1 -10.78 17.87 -28.96
C MET A 1 -11.58 18.34 -27.75
N ASN A 2 -11.36 17.75 -26.58
CA ASN A 2 -12.10 18.09 -25.34
C ASN A 2 -11.49 19.27 -24.55
N LEU A 3 -10.39 19.86 -25.04
CA LEU A 3 -9.71 21.01 -24.45
C LEU A 3 -10.63 22.22 -24.25
N CYS A 4 -11.49 22.52 -25.23
CA CYS A 4 -12.39 23.67 -25.16
C CYS A 4 -13.61 23.47 -24.23
N ARG A 5 -13.76 22.29 -23.61
CA ARG A 5 -14.85 21.97 -22.67
C ARG A 5 -14.37 21.85 -21.22
N GLY A 6 -13.11 22.17 -20.93
CA GLY A 6 -12.52 22.03 -19.59
C GLY A 6 -12.34 20.58 -19.12
N GLN A 7 -12.69 19.60 -19.94
CA GLN A 7 -12.52 18.16 -19.66
C GLN A 7 -11.16 17.70 -20.17
N TYR A 8 -10.10 18.25 -19.56
CA TYR A 8 -8.74 17.83 -19.84
C TYR A 8 -8.15 17.18 -18.59
N ASP A 9 -7.97 15.87 -18.64
CA ASP A 9 -7.31 15.13 -17.58
C ASP A 9 -5.79 15.33 -17.70
N PHE A 10 -5.28 16.28 -16.92
CA PHE A 10 -3.84 16.55 -16.84
C PHE A 10 -3.10 15.41 -16.14
N LEU A 11 -3.76 14.71 -15.20
CA LEU A 11 -3.13 13.73 -14.35
C LEU A 11 -2.82 12.44 -15.13
N GLU A 12 -3.74 11.96 -15.96
CA GLU A 12 -3.52 10.78 -16.81
C GLU A 12 -2.45 10.99 -17.90
N ARG A 13 -2.13 12.25 -18.22
CA ARG A 13 -1.14 12.61 -19.25
C ARG A 13 0.26 12.87 -18.70
N LEU A 14 0.41 12.93 -17.37
CA LEU A 14 1.72 13.02 -16.78
C LEU A 14 2.53 11.75 -17.09
N PRO A 15 3.86 11.86 -17.25
CA PRO A 15 4.73 10.71 -17.26
C PRO A 15 4.48 9.81 -16.04
N GLU A 16 4.44 8.48 -16.26
CA GLU A 16 4.22 7.49 -15.20
C GLU A 16 5.07 7.73 -13.94
N PRO A 17 6.38 8.12 -14.01
CA PRO A 17 7.16 8.41 -12.81
C PRO A 17 6.61 9.57 -11.97
N LEU A 18 6.02 10.60 -12.59
CA LEU A 18 5.43 11.73 -11.87
C LEU A 18 4.10 11.34 -11.23
N ILE A 19 3.28 10.55 -11.92
CA ILE A 19 2.06 9.99 -11.34
C ILE A 19 2.44 9.14 -10.12
N LEU A 20 3.39 8.22 -10.27
CA LEU A 20 3.84 7.36 -9.18
C LEU A 20 4.39 8.15 -8.00
N TYR A 21 5.14 9.23 -8.25
CA TYR A 21 5.58 10.16 -7.20
C TYR A 21 4.39 10.80 -6.47
N ILE A 22 3.37 11.30 -7.19
CA ILE A 22 2.15 11.85 -6.57
C ILE A 22 1.46 10.80 -5.69
N LEU A 23 1.37 9.54 -6.17
CA LEU A 23 0.74 8.46 -5.41
C LEU A 23 1.45 8.14 -4.09
N THR A 24 2.76 8.43 -3.97
CA THR A 24 3.49 8.19 -2.70
C THR A 24 3.01 9.06 -1.53
N PHE A 25 2.33 10.17 -1.83
CA PHE A 25 1.75 11.07 -0.82
C PHE A 25 0.37 10.64 -0.34
N LEU A 26 -0.30 9.75 -1.06
CA LEU A 26 -1.64 9.28 -0.73
C LEU A 26 -1.59 8.20 0.37
N ASP A 27 -2.67 8.09 1.13
CA ASP A 27 -2.87 6.96 2.02
C ASP A 27 -3.43 5.73 1.26
N LEU A 28 -3.54 4.61 1.95
CA LEU A 28 -4.00 3.37 1.32
C LEU A 28 -5.46 3.44 0.85
N GLU A 29 -6.29 4.25 1.51
CA GLU A 29 -7.69 4.40 1.15
C GLU A 29 -7.82 5.20 -0.15
N ASP A 30 -7.12 6.33 -0.24
CA ASP A 30 -7.04 7.16 -1.43
C ASP A 30 -6.45 6.40 -2.62
N VAL A 31 -5.39 5.60 -2.41
CA VAL A 31 -4.83 4.74 -3.46
C VAL A 31 -5.85 3.70 -3.93
N ALA A 32 -6.64 3.13 -3.01
CA ALA A 32 -7.69 2.17 -3.37
C ALA A 32 -8.85 2.82 -4.14
N GLN A 33 -9.27 4.02 -3.76
CA GLN A 33 -10.29 4.79 -4.48
C GLN A 33 -9.78 5.18 -5.88
N LEU A 34 -8.56 5.71 -5.97
CA LEU A 34 -7.97 6.13 -7.25
C LEU A 34 -7.81 4.96 -8.23
N SER A 35 -7.51 3.76 -7.73
CA SER A 35 -7.43 2.55 -8.56
C SER A 35 -8.72 2.20 -9.30
N GLN A 36 -9.86 2.76 -8.88
CA GLN A 36 -11.19 2.54 -9.47
C GLN A 36 -11.59 3.63 -10.48
N VAL A 37 -10.79 4.68 -10.64
CA VAL A 37 -11.13 5.83 -11.50
C VAL A 37 -10.92 5.52 -12.99
N SER A 38 -9.82 4.86 -13.34
CA SER A 38 -9.53 4.49 -14.74
C SER A 38 -8.59 3.29 -14.84
N HIS A 39 -8.50 2.69 -16.03
CA HIS A 39 -7.56 1.58 -16.27
C HIS A 39 -6.10 1.96 -16.08
N THR A 40 -5.73 3.22 -16.39
CA THR A 40 -4.38 3.73 -16.16
C THR A 40 -4.07 3.77 -14.67
N PHE A 41 -4.96 4.36 -13.87
CA PHE A 41 -4.77 4.39 -12.41
C PHE A 41 -4.86 2.99 -11.79
N GLN A 42 -5.74 2.13 -12.30
CA GLN A 42 -5.78 0.73 -11.87
C GLN A 42 -4.42 0.06 -12.06
N LYS A 43 -3.77 0.23 -13.22
CA LYS A 43 -2.45 -0.36 -13.47
C LYS A 43 -1.37 0.22 -12.55
N ILE A 44 -1.31 1.55 -12.42
CA ILE A 44 -0.25 2.22 -11.63
C ILE A 44 -0.43 1.93 -10.12
N CYS A 45 -1.67 2.01 -9.60
CA CYS A 45 -1.98 1.74 -8.19
C CYS A 45 -1.74 0.26 -7.78
N ASN A 46 -1.65 -0.64 -8.75
CA ASN A 46 -1.34 -2.06 -8.54
C ASN A 46 0.10 -2.43 -8.92
N SER A 47 0.96 -1.45 -9.26
CA SER A 47 2.34 -1.70 -9.69
C SER A 47 3.25 -2.07 -8.52
N ASN A 48 4.21 -2.97 -8.78
CA ASN A 48 5.21 -3.35 -7.77
C ASN A 48 6.00 -2.14 -7.25
N LYS A 49 6.34 -1.18 -8.12
CA LYS A 49 7.05 0.05 -7.73
C LYS A 49 6.32 0.85 -6.66
N LEU A 50 5.00 1.01 -6.79
CA LEU A 50 4.21 1.73 -5.78
C LEU A 50 4.13 0.93 -4.47
N TRP A 51 3.87 -0.37 -4.57
CA TRP A 51 3.72 -1.23 -3.39
C TRP A 51 5.04 -1.45 -2.64
N GLU A 52 6.17 -1.46 -3.34
CA GLU A 52 7.51 -1.41 -2.74
C GLU A 52 7.67 -0.16 -1.89
N HIS A 53 7.37 1.02 -2.45
CA HIS A 53 7.43 2.28 -1.71
C HIS A 53 6.49 2.29 -0.50
N ILE A 54 5.27 1.78 -0.64
CA ILE A 54 4.31 1.65 0.47
C ILE A 54 4.88 0.76 1.58
N VAL A 55 5.46 -0.39 1.24
CA VAL A 55 6.08 -1.30 2.19
C VAL A 55 7.27 -0.62 2.89
N GLU A 56 8.18 -0.01 2.13
CA GLU A 56 9.34 0.72 2.67
C GLU A 56 8.95 1.87 3.60
N ARG A 57 7.89 2.60 3.30
CA ARG A 57 7.36 3.67 4.16
C ARG A 57 6.70 3.12 5.44
N SER A 58 6.11 1.93 5.36
CA SER A 58 5.35 1.32 6.47
C SER A 58 6.17 0.40 7.38
N CYS A 59 7.34 -0.07 6.93
CA CYS A 59 8.21 -0.98 7.66
C CYS A 59 9.53 -0.31 8.04
N ASP A 60 9.91 -0.37 9.31
CA ASP A 60 11.17 0.20 9.81
C ASP A 60 12.42 -0.39 9.11
N ARG A 61 12.35 -1.67 8.72
CA ARG A 61 13.43 -2.37 8.02
C ARG A 61 12.86 -3.42 7.07
N VAL A 62 13.23 -3.32 5.80
CA VAL A 62 13.00 -4.37 4.79
C VAL A 62 14.31 -5.13 4.57
N THR A 63 14.38 -6.40 4.98
CA THR A 63 15.60 -7.21 4.83
C THR A 63 15.77 -7.72 3.39
N PRO A 64 16.99 -8.14 2.98
CA PRO A 64 17.20 -8.73 1.65
C PRO A 64 16.29 -9.94 1.38
N GLU A 65 16.03 -10.77 2.39
CA GLU A 65 15.14 -11.93 2.29
C GLU A 65 13.68 -11.50 2.08
N MET A 66 13.26 -10.41 2.74
CA MET A 66 11.93 -9.83 2.54
C MET A 66 11.78 -9.26 1.12
N ARG A 67 12.82 -8.59 0.58
CA ARG A 67 12.81 -8.10 -0.80
C ARG A 67 12.75 -9.25 -1.80
N SER A 68 13.61 -10.25 -1.63
CA SER A 68 13.60 -11.45 -2.47
C SER A 68 12.22 -12.11 -2.49
N LEU A 69 11.60 -12.28 -1.32
CA LEU A 69 10.25 -12.83 -1.24
C LEU A 69 9.21 -11.93 -1.91
N ALA A 70 9.31 -10.61 -1.72
CA ALA A 70 8.39 -9.65 -2.34
C ALA A 70 8.52 -9.58 -3.87
N ASP A 71 9.74 -9.75 -4.40
CA ASP A 71 9.98 -9.83 -5.84
C ASP A 71 9.39 -11.11 -6.44
N ASP A 72 9.42 -12.23 -5.70
CA ASP A 72 8.84 -13.50 -6.13
C ASP A 72 7.30 -13.51 -6.11
N VAL A 73 6.69 -12.98 -5.05
CA VAL A 73 5.22 -13.04 -4.85
C VAL A 73 4.48 -11.77 -5.29
N GLY A 74 5.22 -10.68 -5.54
CA GLY A 74 4.70 -9.35 -5.79
C GLY A 74 4.51 -8.53 -4.52
N TRP A 75 4.88 -7.25 -4.59
CA TRP A 75 4.93 -6.34 -3.44
C TRP A 75 3.58 -6.07 -2.81
N LYS A 76 2.51 -6.02 -3.61
CA LYS A 76 1.13 -5.89 -3.10
C LYS A 76 0.75 -7.13 -2.29
N GLN A 77 1.00 -8.32 -2.82
CA GLN A 77 0.70 -9.56 -2.11
C GLN A 77 1.54 -9.69 -0.86
N PHE A 78 2.83 -9.36 -0.93
CA PHE A 78 3.73 -9.29 0.22
C PHE A 78 3.17 -8.36 1.30
N PHE A 79 2.77 -7.14 0.96
CA PHE A 79 2.19 -6.19 1.91
C PHE A 79 0.97 -6.76 2.63
N PHE A 80 0.01 -7.34 1.91
CA PHE A 80 -1.19 -7.93 2.54
C PHE A 80 -0.88 -9.20 3.34
N THR A 81 0.12 -9.97 2.91
CA THR A 81 0.60 -11.16 3.63
C THR A 81 1.31 -10.75 4.93
N ASN A 82 2.00 -9.60 4.95
CA ASN A 82 2.71 -9.08 6.12
C ASN A 82 1.82 -8.24 7.06
N LYS A 83 0.73 -7.63 6.54
CA LYS A 83 -0.37 -7.08 7.35
C LYS A 83 -0.97 -8.15 8.29
N LEU A 84 -0.89 -9.43 7.90
CA LEU A 84 -1.27 -10.61 8.70
C LEU A 84 -0.36 -10.83 9.92
N GLN A 85 0.96 -10.62 9.78
CA GLN A 85 1.93 -10.82 10.88
C GLN A 85 1.78 -9.76 11.97
N LEU A 86 1.56 -8.49 11.60
CA LEU A 86 1.33 -7.39 12.54
C LEU A 86 -0.03 -7.52 13.26
N GLN A 87 -1.09 -7.97 12.56
CA GLN A 87 -2.38 -8.33 13.17
C GLN A 87 -2.26 -9.46 14.21
N LEU A 88 -1.47 -10.50 13.91
CA LEU A 88 -1.20 -11.60 14.85
C LEU A 88 -0.43 -11.11 16.10
N GLN A 89 0.56 -10.24 15.93
CA GLN A 89 1.34 -9.71 17.06
C GLN A 89 0.50 -8.80 17.97
N LEU A 90 -0.38 -7.96 17.41
CA LEU A 90 -1.31 -7.13 18.17
C LEU A 90 -2.38 -7.98 18.89
N ARG A 91 -2.96 -9.03 18.26
CA ARG A 91 -3.87 -10.00 18.91
C ARG A 91 -3.21 -10.76 20.08
N ARG A 92 -1.95 -11.17 19.91
CA ARG A 92 -1.16 -11.85 20.95
C ARG A 92 -0.81 -10.93 22.11
N ARG A 93 -0.67 -9.62 21.89
CA ARG A 93 -0.50 -8.64 22.98
C ARG A 93 -1.80 -8.41 23.75
N ARG A 94 -2.95 -8.32 23.07
CA ARG A 94 -4.26 -8.14 23.70
C ARG A 94 -4.67 -9.30 24.62
N LYS A 95 -4.53 -10.56 24.16
CA LYS A 95 -4.78 -11.76 25.00
C LYS A 95 -3.91 -11.81 26.26
N ARG A 96 -2.64 -11.39 26.16
CA ARG A 96 -1.72 -11.34 27.31
C ARG A 96 -2.08 -10.27 28.33
N GLN A 97 -2.75 -9.20 27.91
CA GLN A 97 -3.27 -8.17 28.82
C GLN A 97 -4.56 -8.65 29.51
N GLU A 98 -5.49 -9.26 28.76
CA GLU A 98 -6.73 -9.85 29.29
C GLU A 98 -6.47 -10.99 30.32
N GLU A 99 -5.48 -11.85 30.06
CA GLU A 99 -5.04 -12.88 31.02
C GLU A 99 -4.35 -12.30 32.26
N GLN A 100 -3.77 -11.10 32.21
CA GLN A 100 -3.19 -10.45 33.38
C GLN A 100 -4.27 -9.79 34.25
N ASP A 101 -5.31 -9.24 33.64
CA ASP A 101 -6.42 -8.59 34.35
C ASP A 101 -7.32 -9.61 35.09
N VAL A 102 -7.52 -10.83 34.58
CA VAL A 102 -8.32 -11.89 35.24
C VAL A 102 -7.68 -12.47 36.51
N PHE A 103 -6.37 -12.35 36.68
CA PHE A 103 -5.66 -12.80 37.89
C PHE A 103 -5.53 -11.70 38.96
N LEU A 104 -6.05 -10.50 38.69
CA LEU A 104 -6.04 -9.35 39.58
C LEU A 104 -7.43 -9.02 40.19
N ASP A 105 -8.47 -9.81 39.86
CA ASP A 105 -9.79 -9.89 40.51
C ASP A 105 -9.91 -11.18 41.35
#